data_AF-A0A418YBS0-F1
#
_entry.id   AF-A0A418YBS0-F1
#
_cell.length_a   1.000
_cell.length_b   1.000
_cell.length_c   1.000
_cell.angle_alpha   90.00
_cell.angle_beta   90.00
_cell.angle_gamma   90.00
#
_symmetry.space_group_name_H-M   'P 1'
#
loop_
_entity.id
_entity.type
_entity.pdbx_description
1 polymer ?
#
loop_
_entity_poly.entity_id
_entity_poly.type
_entity_poly.pdbx_seq_one_letter_code
_entity_poly.pdbx_strand_id
1 'polypeptide(L)'
;MLQETERRHSVWLVMLQLWHKASFSVAEQDHMLDCLLDSGFSINELDDIYRYEVAPVVWWHSHEALNEQYFCQCAQACHLKRDSQLYRLSCQIGIPLFLAHTSKQWQQLKQQLIRFV
;
A
#
# COMPACT_ATOMS: atom_id res chain seq x y z
N MET A 1 12.06 7.37 17.33
CA MET A 1 11.02 7.90 16.42
C MET A 1 11.54 7.73 15.01
N LEU A 2 11.01 6.76 14.26
CA LEU A 2 11.32 6.65 12.83
C LEU A 2 10.91 7.96 12.15
N GLN A 3 11.74 8.46 11.24
CA GLN A 3 11.35 9.58 10.38
C GLN A 3 10.11 9.16 9.57
N GLU A 4 9.22 10.10 9.24
CA GLU A 4 7.95 9.75 8.54
C GLU A 4 8.20 8.90 7.28
N THR A 5 9.27 9.21 6.54
CA THR A 5 9.73 8.44 5.38
C THR A 5 10.03 6.98 5.71
N GLU A 6 10.68 6.71 6.84
CA GLU A 6 10.98 5.34 7.28
C GLU A 6 9.72 4.57 7.65
N ARG A 7 8.74 5.23 8.30
CA ARG A 7 7.43 4.61 8.57
C ARG A 7 6.67 4.31 7.28
N ARG A 8 6.68 5.24 6.31
CA ARG A 8 6.08 5.01 4.99
C ARG A 8 6.76 3.87 4.25
N HIS A 9 8.09 3.76 4.30
CA HIS A 9 8.81 2.64 3.69
C HIS A 9 8.32 1.29 4.21
N SER A 10 8.19 1.13 5.54
CA SER A 10 7.66 -0.10 6.13
C SER A 10 6.23 -0.39 5.63
N VAL A 11 5.36 0.63 5.61
CA VAL A 11 3.99 0.48 5.12
C VAL A 11 3.93 0.12 3.64
N TRP A 12 4.75 0.75 2.80
CA TRP A 12 4.84 0.44 1.37
C TRP A 12 5.23 -1.01 1.14
N LEU A 13 6.24 -1.51 1.85
CA LEU A 13 6.69 -2.90 1.72
C LEU A 13 5.63 -3.90 2.20
N VAL A 14 4.97 -3.63 3.33
CA VAL A 14 3.85 -4.46 3.81
C VAL A 14 2.73 -4.47 2.77
N MET A 15 2.37 -3.32 2.22
CA MET A 15 1.34 -3.26 1.19
C MET A 15 1.77 -3.93 -0.11
N LEU A 16 3.05 -3.85 -0.51
CA LEU A 16 3.59 -4.57 -1.66
C LEU A 16 3.42 -6.08 -1.49
N GLN A 17 3.60 -6.63 -0.29
CA GLN A 17 3.37 -8.06 -0.03
C GLN A 17 1.94 -8.48 -0.39
N LEU A 18 0.92 -7.64 -0.15
CA LEU A 18 -0.48 -7.89 -0.57
C LEU A 18 -0.63 -8.15 -2.06
N TRP A 19 0.25 -7.57 -2.87
CA TRP A 19 0.21 -7.74 -4.32
C TRP A 19 0.90 -9.00 -4.80
N HIS A 20 1.88 -9.50 -4.05
CA HIS A 20 2.63 -10.70 -4.45
C HIS A 20 1.96 -12.01 -4.05
N LYS A 21 1.12 -12.01 -3.00
CA LYS A 21 0.59 -13.25 -2.43
C LYS A 21 -0.93 -13.36 -2.56
N ALA A 22 -1.41 -14.50 -3.09
CA ALA A 22 -2.84 -14.78 -3.20
C ALA A 22 -3.52 -15.06 -1.84
N SER A 23 -2.75 -15.48 -0.83
CA SER A 23 -3.26 -15.73 0.53
C SER A 23 -2.13 -15.63 1.56
N PHE A 24 -2.48 -15.22 2.78
CA PHE A 24 -1.56 -15.12 3.91
C PHE A 24 -1.96 -16.11 5.00
N SER A 25 -0.97 -16.64 5.70
CA SER A 25 -1.18 -17.34 6.96
C SER A 25 -1.61 -16.34 8.06
N VAL A 26 -2.18 -16.85 9.15
CA VAL A 26 -2.59 -16.01 10.29
C VAL A 26 -1.40 -15.22 10.84
N ALA A 27 -0.25 -15.86 11.02
CA ALA A 27 0.95 -15.20 11.54
C ALA A 27 1.47 -14.09 10.61
N GLU A 28 1.37 -14.26 9.29
CA GLU A 28 1.72 -13.20 8.33
C GLU A 28 0.72 -12.04 8.40
N GLN A 29 -0.58 -12.33 8.51
CA GLN A 29 -1.61 -11.30 8.66
C GLN A 29 -1.41 -10.50 9.96
N ASP A 30 -1.14 -11.17 11.07
CA ASP A 30 -0.86 -10.53 12.36
C ASP A 30 0.38 -9.64 12.27
N HIS A 31 1.46 -10.12 11.65
CA HIS A 31 2.67 -9.33 11.44
C HIS A 31 2.42 -8.08 10.58
N MET A 32 1.63 -8.21 9.50
CA MET A 32 1.25 -7.07 8.66
C MET A 32 0.40 -6.07 9.44
N LEU A 33 -0.53 -6.57 10.26
CA LEU A 33 -1.40 -5.74 11.09
C LEU A 33 -0.57 -4.95 12.11
N ASP A 34 0.35 -5.61 12.82
CA ASP A 34 1.26 -4.97 13.77
C ASP A 34 2.08 -3.88 13.08
N CYS A 35 2.65 -4.14 11.91
CA CYS A 35 3.40 -3.13 11.15
C CYS A 35 2.54 -1.92 10.76
N LEU A 36 1.27 -2.14 10.38
CA LEU A 36 0.36 -1.07 10.00
C LEU A 36 -0.09 -0.26 11.22
N LEU A 37 -0.31 -0.90 12.38
CA LEU A 37 -0.65 -0.22 13.63
C LEU A 37 0.54 0.61 14.16
N ASP A 38 1.74 0.04 14.17
CA ASP A 38 2.96 0.69 14.62
C ASP A 38 3.37 1.89 13.75
N SER A 39 2.86 1.96 12.51
CA SER A 39 3.08 3.09 11.62
C SER A 39 2.45 4.40 12.14
N GLY A 40 1.42 4.31 12.99
CA GLY A 40 0.68 5.46 13.52
C GLY A 40 -0.16 6.21 12.49
N PHE A 41 -0.29 5.71 11.25
CA PHE A 41 -1.14 6.31 10.24
C PHE A 41 -2.61 6.00 10.48
N SER A 42 -3.48 6.98 10.22
CA SER A 42 -4.93 6.75 10.24
C SER A 42 -5.33 5.78 9.13
N ILE A 43 -6.48 5.11 9.30
CA ILE A 43 -7.02 4.19 8.30
C ILE A 43 -7.26 4.87 6.95
N ASN A 44 -7.63 6.17 6.95
CA ASN A 44 -7.79 6.95 5.72
C ASN A 44 -6.45 7.19 5.03
N GLU A 45 -5.41 7.52 5.80
CA GLU A 45 -4.06 7.70 5.27
C GLU A 45 -3.50 6.39 4.72
N LEU A 46 -3.72 5.26 5.39
CA LEU A 46 -3.35 3.93 4.87
C LEU A 46 -4.09 3.60 3.56
N ASP A 47 -5.37 3.96 3.44
CA ASP A 47 -6.13 3.78 2.20
C ASP A 47 -5.58 4.66 1.07
N ASP A 48 -5.19 5.89 1.36
CA ASP A 48 -4.56 6.80 0.41
C ASP A 48 -3.16 6.30 -0.01
N ILE A 49 -2.34 5.80 0.92
CA ILE A 49 -1.04 5.18 0.61
C ILE A 49 -1.25 3.97 -0.32
N TYR A 50 -2.18 3.08 0.03
CA TYR A 50 -2.47 1.91 -0.78
C TYR A 50 -2.90 2.29 -2.21
N ARG A 51 -3.79 3.27 -2.35
CA ARG A 51 -4.37 3.68 -3.65
C ARG A 51 -3.47 4.55 -4.52
N TYR A 52 -2.72 5.46 -3.91
CA TYR A 52 -2.02 6.53 -4.63
C TYR A 52 -0.50 6.47 -4.48
N GLU A 53 0.05 5.59 -3.64
CA GLU A 53 1.50 5.44 -3.50
C GLU A 53 1.95 4.03 -3.93
N VAL A 54 1.19 2.99 -3.57
CA VAL A 54 1.54 1.58 -3.85
C VAL A 54 0.94 1.08 -5.15
N ALA A 55 -0.39 1.11 -5.29
CA ALA A 55 -1.09 0.55 -6.44
C ALA A 55 -0.61 1.08 -7.82
N PRO A 56 -0.31 2.39 -7.99
CA PRO A 56 0.22 2.91 -9.25
C PRO A 56 1.59 2.30 -9.60
N VAL A 57 2.46 2.09 -8.60
CA VAL A 57 3.80 1.51 -8.82
C VAL A 57 3.67 0.05 -9.25
N VAL A 58 2.86 -0.74 -8.54
CA VAL A 58 2.65 -2.15 -8.90
C VAL A 58 2.00 -2.26 -10.28
N TRP A 59 1.08 -1.36 -10.62
CA TRP A 59 0.46 -1.34 -11.95
C TRP A 59 1.46 -1.01 -13.07
N TRP A 60 2.20 0.08 -12.94
CA TRP A 60 3.14 0.51 -13.98
C TRP A 60 4.30 -0.46 -14.18
N HIS A 61 4.67 -1.19 -13.13
CA HIS A 61 5.78 -2.14 -13.16
C HIS A 61 5.33 -3.60 -13.02
N SER A 62 4.07 -3.92 -13.34
CA SER A 62 3.52 -5.29 -13.19
C SER A 62 4.25 -6.35 -14.03
N HIS A 63 5.08 -5.92 -14.98
CA HIS A 63 5.87 -6.75 -15.89
C HIS A 63 7.34 -6.87 -15.46
N GLU A 64 7.74 -6.21 -14.38
CA GLU A 64 9.13 -6.12 -13.92
C GLU A 64 9.30 -6.78 -12.54
N ALA A 65 10.44 -7.44 -12.33
CA ALA A 65 10.85 -7.88 -11.00
C ALA A 65 11.36 -6.67 -10.21
N LEU A 66 10.46 -6.00 -9.49
CA LEU A 66 10.79 -4.88 -8.63
C LEU A 66 11.59 -5.37 -7.40
N ASN A 67 12.79 -4.86 -7.22
CA ASN A 67 13.46 -4.96 -5.91
C ASN A 67 12.87 -3.92 -4.94
N GLU A 68 12.94 -4.19 -3.64
CA GLU A 68 12.33 -3.37 -2.59
C GLU A 68 12.81 -1.90 -2.62
N GLN A 69 14.10 -1.68 -2.87
CA GLN A 69 14.67 -0.34 -2.90
C GLN A 69 14.10 0.49 -4.05
N TYR A 70 14.02 -0.09 -5.25
CA TYR A 70 13.47 0.57 -6.43
C TYR A 70 11.96 0.80 -6.28
N PHE A 71 11.24 -0.15 -5.69
CA PHE A 71 9.83 0.03 -5.36
C PHE A 71 9.61 1.22 -4.41
N CYS A 72 10.39 1.33 -3.33
CA CYS A 72 10.30 2.47 -2.40
C CYS A 72 10.62 3.81 -3.08
N GLN A 73 11.56 3.85 -4.01
CA GLN A 73 11.85 5.06 -4.81
C GLN A 73 10.64 5.47 -5.68
N CYS A 74 10.02 4.50 -6.35
CA CYS A 74 8.82 4.75 -7.16
C CYS A 74 7.63 5.17 -6.28
N ALA A 75 7.44 4.54 -5.12
CA ALA A 75 6.39 4.89 -4.16
C ALA A 75 6.60 6.30 -3.59
N GLN A 76 7.84 6.69 -3.31
CA GLN A 76 8.19 8.05 -2.92
C GLN A 76 7.87 9.06 -4.03
N ALA A 77 8.13 8.74 -5.29
CA ALA A 77 7.75 9.60 -6.42
C ALA A 77 6.23 9.73 -6.57
N CYS A 78 5.47 8.69 -6.23
CA CYS A 78 4.01 8.72 -6.19
C CYS A 78 3.48 9.55 -5.01
N HIS A 79 4.08 9.40 -3.82
CA HIS A 79 3.78 10.21 -2.64
C HIS A 79 3.90 11.71 -2.93
N LEU A 80 4.97 12.14 -3.60
CA LEU A 80 5.16 13.55 -3.98
C LEU A 80 4.08 14.10 -4.94
N LYS A 81 3.38 13.22 -5.66
CA LYS A 81 2.32 13.57 -6.62
C LYS A 81 0.92 13.36 -6.05
N ARG A 82 0.78 12.76 -4.87
CA ARG A 82 -0.49 12.24 -4.33
C ARG A 82 -1.59 13.30 -4.19
N ASP A 83 -1.20 14.55 -3.95
CA ASP A 83 -2.13 15.67 -3.75
C ASP A 83 -2.53 16.34 -5.08
N SER A 84 -1.92 15.94 -6.20
CA SER A 84 -2.32 16.41 -7.52
C SER A 84 -3.66 15.79 -7.94
N GLN A 85 -4.63 16.65 -8.26
CA GLN A 85 -5.95 16.22 -8.70
C GLN A 85 -5.90 15.38 -9.99
N LEU A 86 -5.05 15.79 -10.94
CA LEU A 86 -4.87 15.05 -12.20
C LEU A 86 -4.28 13.65 -11.93
N TYR A 87 -3.36 13.57 -10.99
CA TYR A 87 -2.76 12.30 -10.60
C TYR A 87 -3.80 11.38 -9.95
N ARG A 88 -4.57 11.89 -8.97
CA ARG A 88 -5.66 11.14 -8.33
C ARG A 88 -6.68 10.63 -9.33
N LEU A 89 -7.09 11.46 -10.29
CA LEU A 89 -8.03 11.07 -11.34
C LEU A 89 -7.45 9.96 -12.23
N SER A 90 -6.18 10.07 -12.63
CA SER A 90 -5.51 9.04 -13.44
C SER A 90 -5.45 7.69 -12.71
N CYS A 91 -5.20 7.73 -11.40
CA CYS A 91 -5.19 6.56 -10.53
C CYS A 91 -6.60 5.95 -10.40
N GLN A 92 -7.62 6.79 -10.25
CA GLN A 92 -9.01 6.33 -10.13
C GLN A 92 -9.53 5.65 -11.40
N ILE A 93 -9.02 6.01 -12.58
CA ILE A 93 -9.45 5.41 -13.86
C ILE A 93 -8.64 4.14 -14.16
N GLY A 94 -7.31 4.19 -14.00
CA GLY A 94 -6.43 3.11 -14.45
C GLY A 94 -6.31 1.92 -13.50
N ILE A 95 -6.43 2.15 -12.19
CA ILE A 95 -6.10 1.16 -11.15
C ILE A 95 -7.25 0.22 -10.75
N PRO A 96 -8.56 0.56 -10.86
CA PRO A 96 -9.65 -0.33 -10.39
C PRO A 96 -9.63 -1.75 -10.96
N LEU A 97 -9.24 -1.92 -12.23
CA LEU A 97 -9.16 -3.25 -12.86
C LEU A 97 -8.08 -4.12 -12.21
N PHE A 98 -6.98 -3.50 -11.76
CA PHE A 98 -5.86 -4.20 -11.14
C PHE A 98 -6.08 -4.40 -9.63
N LEU A 99 -6.75 -3.45 -8.97
CA LEU A 99 -7.17 -3.56 -7.57
C LEU A 99 -8.20 -4.65 -7.33
N ALA A 100 -8.94 -5.12 -8.33
CA ALA A 100 -9.98 -6.13 -8.12
C ALA A 100 -9.45 -7.39 -7.42
N HIS A 101 -8.21 -7.81 -7.71
CA HIS A 101 -7.60 -8.98 -7.09
C HIS A 101 -7.21 -8.75 -5.63
N THR A 102 -6.53 -7.64 -5.34
CA THR A 102 -5.98 -7.33 -4.01
C THR A 102 -6.95 -6.58 -3.10
N SER A 103 -8.03 -6.03 -3.67
CA SER A 103 -9.05 -5.28 -2.94
C SER A 103 -9.70 -6.11 -1.84
N LYS A 104 -9.96 -7.40 -2.07
CA LYS A 104 -10.56 -8.27 -1.06
C LYS A 104 -9.65 -8.43 0.16
N GLN A 105 -8.36 -8.67 -0.07
CA GLN A 105 -7.38 -8.80 1.01
C GLN A 105 -7.18 -7.48 1.74
N TRP A 106 -7.11 -6.36 1.00
CA TRP A 106 -7.03 -5.03 1.60
C TRP A 106 -8.27 -4.72 2.45
N GLN A 107 -9.48 -5.03 1.97
CA GLN A 107 -10.70 -4.84 2.75
C GLN A 107 -10.72 -5.70 4.02
N GLN A 108 -10.22 -6.95 3.97
CA GLN A 108 -10.11 -7.81 5.15
C GLN A 108 -9.15 -7.22 6.20
N LEU A 109 -7.95 -6.82 5.79
CA LEU A 109 -7.00 -6.16 6.68
C LEU A 109 -7.53 -4.84 7.23
N LYS A 110 -8.18 -4.04 6.39
CA LYS A 110 -8.82 -2.78 6.81
C LYS A 110 -9.89 -3.03 7.88
N GLN A 111 -10.73 -4.05 7.70
CA GLN A 111 -11.73 -4.43 8.71
C GLN A 111 -11.09 -4.89 10.03
N GLN A 112 -9.94 -5.58 9.96
CA GLN A 112 -9.18 -5.94 11.16
C GLN A 112 -8.61 -4.69 11.83
N LEU A 113 -7.96 -3.79 11.09
CA LEU A 113 -7.44 -2.52 11.61
C LEU A 113 -8.50 -1.68 12.32
N ILE A 114 -9.71 -1.57 11.76
CA ILE A 114 -10.83 -0.85 12.38
C ILE A 114 -11.21 -1.44 13.75
N ARG A 115 -10.98 -2.73 14.00
CA ARG A 115 -11.31 -3.36 15.31
C ARG A 115 -10.30 -3.02 16.40
N PHE A 116 -9.11 -2.56 16.06
CA PHE A 116 -8.02 -2.26 17.00
C PHE A 116 -7.84 -0.76 17.27
N VAL A 117 -8.50 0.12 16.51
CA VAL A 117 -8.50 1.59 16.65
C VAL A 117 -9.80 2.06 17.28
#